data_AF-A0A140WY91-F1
#
_entry.id   AF-A0A140WY91-F1
#
_cell.length_a   1.000
_cell.length_b   1.000
_cell.length_c   1.000
_cell.angle_alpha   90.00
_cell.angle_beta   90.00
_cell.angle_gamma   90.00
#
_symmetry.space_group_name_H-M   'P 1'
#
loop_
_entity.id
_entity.type
_entity.pdbx_description
1 polymer ?
#
loop_
_entity_poly.entity_id
_entity_poly.type
_entity_poly.pdbx_seq_one_letter_code
_entity_poly.pdbx_strand_id
1 'polypeptide(L)'
;MQSASKLIYRGKLLGSLPTVGEIHKEIAVSEETVTWISLQRDIIANILLGKDPRLLVIVGPCSIHDVQAAVDYAKRLFVLQNKYLSKMYIVMRTYFEKPRTRKGWKGIMHDPDLNGSYDVEKGIRYARQCLSSITTMRVATATEFLDPFLTPYIADLICWGAIGARTTESQTHRQLASGLHCPVGFKNSTDGNINLAIDAIIAAREQHIVYMTSLTNSISTLLTDGNLHGHLILRGGREPNYGLSDITKAVKLMHDEGINHRLIIDCSHGNSGKVAKRQISVARQVIDNRKKYQDM
;
A
#
# COMPACT_ATOMS: atom_id res chain seq x y z
N MET A 1 1.37 -33.05 -18.34
CA MET A 1 1.39 -31.90 -17.40
C MET A 1 0.46 -32.08 -16.20
N GLN A 2 -0.82 -32.48 -16.35
CA GLN A 2 -1.74 -32.65 -15.19
C GLN A 2 -1.33 -33.72 -14.16
N SER A 3 -0.48 -34.70 -14.50
CA SER A 3 -0.06 -35.75 -13.54
C SER A 3 1.03 -35.29 -12.57
N ALA A 4 1.97 -34.45 -13.02
CA ALA A 4 3.07 -33.95 -12.18
C ALA A 4 2.60 -32.87 -11.19
N SER A 5 1.66 -32.01 -11.57
CA SER A 5 1.13 -30.98 -10.66
C SER A 5 0.38 -31.57 -9.46
N LYS A 6 -0.26 -32.73 -9.62
CA LYS A 6 -0.96 -33.45 -8.54
C LYS A 6 0.00 -34.01 -7.47
N LEU A 7 1.27 -34.22 -7.81
CA LEU A 7 2.31 -34.62 -6.86
C LEU A 7 2.78 -33.44 -5.99
N ILE A 8 2.63 -32.20 -6.49
CA ILE A 8 3.09 -30.99 -5.80
C ILE A 8 1.92 -30.33 -5.04
N TYR A 9 0.73 -30.25 -5.66
CA TYR A 9 -0.40 -29.50 -5.12
C TYR A 9 -1.70 -30.33 -5.11
N ARG A 10 -2.44 -30.22 -4.01
CA ARG A 10 -3.83 -30.70 -3.90
C ARG A 10 -4.77 -29.60 -4.38
N GLY A 11 -5.28 -29.69 -5.61
CA GLY A 11 -6.20 -28.69 -6.14
C GLY A 11 -6.61 -28.91 -7.59
N LYS A 12 -7.50 -28.03 -8.08
CA LYS A 12 -7.90 -27.95 -9.48
C LYS A 12 -7.16 -26.77 -10.12
N LEU A 13 -6.49 -27.02 -11.25
CA LEU A 13 -5.93 -25.94 -12.07
C LEU A 13 -7.08 -25.14 -12.70
N LEU A 14 -7.07 -23.82 -12.50
CA LEU A 14 -8.09 -22.92 -13.05
C LEU A 14 -7.71 -22.32 -14.40
N GLY A 15 -6.41 -22.23 -14.71
CA GLY A 15 -5.90 -21.68 -15.96
C GLY A 15 -4.49 -21.12 -15.78
N SER A 16 -3.96 -20.51 -16.85
CA SER A 16 -2.74 -19.69 -16.81
C SER A 16 -3.12 -18.22 -16.77
N LEU A 17 -2.36 -17.40 -16.06
CA LEU A 17 -2.51 -15.94 -16.11
C LEU A 17 -1.81 -15.38 -17.36
N PRO A 18 -2.29 -14.26 -17.94
CA PRO A 18 -1.56 -13.53 -18.97
C PRO A 18 -0.26 -12.98 -18.39
N THR A 19 0.72 -12.71 -19.24
CA THR A 19 1.98 -12.13 -18.78
C THR A 19 1.79 -10.71 -18.27
N VAL A 20 2.67 -10.28 -17.36
CA VAL A 20 2.70 -8.88 -16.91
C VAL A 20 2.90 -7.94 -18.11
N GLY A 21 3.75 -8.31 -19.07
CA GLY A 21 4.00 -7.53 -20.29
C GLY A 21 2.77 -7.41 -21.20
N GLU A 22 1.98 -8.48 -21.36
CA GLU A 22 0.72 -8.43 -22.12
C GLU A 22 -0.28 -7.47 -21.48
N ILE A 23 -0.48 -7.57 -20.15
CA ILE A 23 -1.39 -6.68 -19.42
C ILE A 23 -0.93 -5.22 -19.46
N HIS A 24 0.39 -4.98 -19.35
CA HIS A 24 0.95 -3.63 -19.44
C HIS A 24 0.79 -3.02 -20.83
N LYS A 25 0.89 -3.84 -21.88
CA LYS A 25 0.66 -3.42 -23.28
C LYS A 25 -0.81 -3.19 -23.57
N GLU A 26 -1.69 -4.07 -23.07
CA GLU A 26 -3.14 -3.97 -23.23
C GLU A 26 -3.69 -2.71 -22.56
N ILE A 27 -3.25 -2.43 -21.32
CA ILE A 27 -3.66 -1.27 -20.52
C ILE A 27 -2.42 -0.42 -20.25
N ALA A 28 -1.95 0.23 -21.32
CA ALA A 28 -0.81 1.13 -21.27
C ALA A 28 -1.18 2.49 -20.63
N VAL A 29 -0.21 3.13 -20.00
CA VAL A 29 -0.28 4.53 -19.57
C VAL A 29 0.70 5.36 -20.39
N SER A 30 0.39 6.64 -20.62
CA SER A 30 1.27 7.53 -21.38
C SER A 30 2.60 7.76 -20.65
N GLU A 31 3.68 8.05 -21.37
CA GLU A 31 4.98 8.42 -20.79
C GLU A 31 4.88 9.63 -19.84
N GLU A 32 3.97 10.57 -20.16
CA GLU A 32 3.65 11.71 -19.29
C GLU A 32 3.03 11.26 -17.96
N THR A 33 2.21 10.19 -17.97
CA THR A 33 1.63 9.61 -16.75
C THR A 33 2.69 8.87 -15.93
N VAL A 34 3.59 8.13 -16.59
CA VAL A 34 4.71 7.45 -15.93
C VAL A 34 5.65 8.45 -15.26
N THR A 35 6.07 9.49 -15.99
CA THR A 35 6.90 10.58 -15.47
C THR A 35 6.24 11.26 -14.27
N TRP A 36 4.94 11.54 -14.38
CA TRP A 36 4.18 12.15 -13.29
C TRP A 36 4.08 11.24 -12.06
N ILE A 37 3.87 9.92 -12.22
CA ILE A 37 3.87 8.97 -11.11
C ILE A 37 5.24 8.97 -10.41
N SER A 38 6.33 8.97 -11.17
CA SER A 38 7.70 9.05 -10.60
C SER A 38 7.86 10.31 -9.75
N LEU A 39 7.46 11.47 -10.28
CA LEU A 39 7.47 12.73 -9.53
C LEU A 39 6.60 12.66 -8.26
N GLN A 40 5.45 11.99 -8.32
CA GLN A 40 4.58 11.85 -7.14
C GLN A 40 5.25 10.99 -6.06
N ARG A 41 6.00 9.95 -6.43
CA ARG A 41 6.79 9.13 -5.49
C ARG A 41 7.86 9.98 -4.80
N ASP A 42 8.56 10.83 -5.55
CA ASP A 42 9.58 11.75 -5.01
C ASP A 42 8.97 12.77 -4.05
N ILE A 43 7.81 13.34 -4.39
CA ILE A 43 7.08 14.25 -3.50
C ILE A 43 6.72 13.55 -2.18
N ILE A 44 6.17 12.33 -2.25
CA ILE A 44 5.79 11.56 -1.06
C ILE A 44 7.03 11.23 -0.23
N ALA A 45 8.13 10.81 -0.86
CA ALA A 45 9.40 10.57 -0.19
C ALA A 45 9.92 11.83 0.50
N ASN A 46 9.85 13.00 -0.15
CA ASN A 46 10.29 14.27 0.42
C ASN A 46 9.44 14.70 1.64
N ILE A 47 8.13 14.44 1.63
CA ILE A 47 7.27 14.67 2.80
C ILE A 47 7.68 13.73 3.94
N LEU A 48 7.91 12.45 3.63
CA LEU A 48 8.35 11.46 4.61
C LEU A 48 9.74 11.75 5.15
N LEU A 49 10.62 12.40 4.39
CA LEU A 49 11.94 12.87 4.84
C LEU A 49 11.91 14.25 5.51
N GLY A 50 10.75 14.93 5.51
CA GLY A 50 10.60 16.28 6.09
C GLY A 50 11.17 17.42 5.25
N LYS A 51 11.59 17.15 4.01
CA LYS A 51 12.01 18.17 3.03
C LYS A 51 10.83 18.95 2.47
N ASP A 52 9.64 18.36 2.50
CA ASP A 52 8.37 18.99 2.17
C ASP A 52 7.50 19.08 3.44
N PRO A 53 7.05 20.28 3.85
CA PRO A 53 6.35 20.48 5.12
C PRO A 53 4.88 20.01 5.10
N ARG A 54 4.33 19.67 3.93
CA ARG A 54 2.92 19.29 3.78
C ARG A 54 2.57 18.04 4.59
N LEU A 55 1.29 17.91 4.94
CA LEU A 55 0.77 16.69 5.56
C LEU A 55 0.40 15.68 4.47
N LEU A 56 1.04 14.51 4.48
CA LEU A 56 0.61 13.37 3.66
C LEU A 56 -0.72 12.81 4.20
N VAL A 57 -1.73 12.71 3.33
CA VAL A 57 -3.05 12.19 3.68
C VAL A 57 -3.42 11.06 2.72
N ILE A 58 -3.50 9.84 3.23
CA ILE A 58 -3.91 8.67 2.46
C ILE A 58 -5.37 8.36 2.80
N VAL A 59 -6.28 8.53 1.84
CA VAL A 59 -7.72 8.46 2.09
C VAL A 59 -8.47 7.82 0.93
N GLY A 60 -9.51 7.06 1.23
CA GLY A 60 -10.33 6.39 0.22
C GLY A 60 -11.12 5.22 0.78
N PRO A 61 -11.80 4.46 -0.10
CA PRO A 61 -12.56 3.28 0.31
C PRO A 61 -11.66 2.22 0.98
N CYS A 62 -12.26 1.42 1.87
CA CYS A 62 -11.55 0.32 2.53
C CYS A 62 -11.03 -0.71 1.51
N SER A 63 -11.83 -1.00 0.48
CA SER A 63 -11.51 -1.84 -0.67
C SER A 63 -12.32 -1.41 -1.88
N ILE A 64 -11.71 -1.42 -3.07
CA ILE A 64 -12.40 -1.16 -4.35
C ILE A 64 -13.09 -2.44 -4.79
N HIS A 65 -14.39 -2.34 -5.05
CA HIS A 65 -15.24 -3.40 -5.63
C HIS A 65 -15.98 -2.93 -6.89
N ASP A 66 -15.96 -1.64 -7.18
CA ASP A 66 -16.60 -1.01 -8.32
C ASP A 66 -15.66 0.06 -8.88
N VAL A 67 -15.26 -0.11 -10.15
CA VAL A 67 -14.34 0.77 -10.85
C VAL A 67 -14.96 2.14 -11.12
N GLN A 68 -16.25 2.21 -11.46
CA GLN A 68 -16.93 3.47 -11.75
C GLN A 68 -17.06 4.31 -10.49
N ALA A 69 -17.44 3.69 -9.36
CA ALA A 69 -17.50 4.37 -8.07
C ALA A 69 -16.11 4.86 -7.61
N ALA A 70 -15.05 4.07 -7.86
CA ALA A 70 -13.68 4.49 -7.57
C ALA A 70 -13.26 5.72 -8.39
N VAL A 71 -13.58 5.75 -9.68
CA VAL A 71 -13.30 6.91 -10.56
C VAL A 71 -14.11 8.14 -10.14
N ASP A 72 -15.40 8.01 -9.77
CA ASP A 72 -16.19 9.12 -9.24
C ASP A 72 -15.57 9.68 -7.94
N TYR A 73 -15.13 8.80 -7.04
CA TYR A 73 -14.42 9.21 -5.82
C TYR A 73 -13.14 9.98 -6.15
N ALA A 74 -12.35 9.51 -7.12
CA ALA A 74 -11.13 10.18 -7.57
C ALA A 74 -11.42 11.59 -8.12
N LYS A 75 -12.50 11.78 -8.88
CA LYS A 75 -12.91 13.10 -9.40
C LYS A 75 -13.16 14.09 -8.26
N ARG A 76 -13.88 13.65 -7.22
CA ARG A 76 -14.16 14.48 -6.04
C ARG A 76 -12.88 14.76 -5.24
N LEU A 77 -12.01 13.76 -5.10
CA LEU A 77 -10.75 13.90 -4.38
C LEU A 77 -9.80 14.87 -5.07
N PHE A 78 -9.75 14.88 -6.41
CA PHE A 78 -8.95 15.82 -7.19
C PHE A 78 -9.30 17.28 -6.89
N VAL A 79 -10.59 17.61 -6.76
CA VAL A 79 -11.04 18.95 -6.37
C VAL A 79 -10.50 19.34 -4.99
N LEU A 80 -10.53 18.42 -4.03
CA LEU A 80 -10.02 18.65 -2.68
C LEU A 80 -8.49 18.76 -2.65
N GLN A 81 -7.79 17.93 -3.41
CA GLN A 81 -6.33 17.97 -3.55
C GLN A 81 -5.88 19.35 -4.02
N ASN A 82 -6.49 19.90 -5.08
CA ASN A 82 -6.16 21.23 -5.58
C ASN A 82 -6.48 22.33 -4.55
N LYS A 83 -7.60 22.22 -3.84
CA LYS A 83 -7.99 23.19 -2.80
C LYS A 83 -6.99 23.25 -1.64
N TYR A 84 -6.39 22.13 -1.25
CA TYR A 84 -5.53 22.02 -0.07
C TYR A 84 -4.04 21.81 -0.38
N LEU A 85 -3.64 21.92 -1.65
CA LEU A 85 -2.31 21.52 -2.14
C LEU A 85 -1.13 22.18 -1.41
N SER A 86 -1.30 23.41 -0.93
CA SER A 86 -0.26 24.14 -0.18
C SER A 86 -0.03 23.62 1.24
N LYS A 87 -0.95 22.82 1.78
CA LYS A 87 -0.92 22.34 3.18
C LYS A 87 -0.91 20.81 3.27
N MET A 88 -1.56 20.14 2.34
CA MET A 88 -1.76 18.69 2.33
C MET A 88 -1.38 18.13 0.97
N TYR A 89 -0.84 16.92 0.99
CA TYR A 89 -0.64 16.12 -0.19
C TYR A 89 -1.50 14.87 -0.07
N ILE A 90 -2.55 14.80 -0.88
CA ILE A 90 -3.59 13.79 -0.78
C ILE A 90 -3.28 12.65 -1.76
N VAL A 91 -3.32 11.41 -1.26
CA VAL A 91 -3.14 10.19 -2.03
C VAL A 91 -4.38 9.33 -1.87
N MET A 92 -4.98 8.91 -2.97
CA MET A 92 -6.16 8.06 -2.96
C MET A 92 -5.79 6.64 -2.56
N ARG A 93 -6.47 6.12 -1.54
CA ARG A 93 -6.43 4.69 -1.21
C ARG A 93 -7.17 3.87 -2.26
N THR A 94 -6.45 2.99 -2.96
CA THR A 94 -6.92 2.10 -4.04
C THR A 94 -6.59 0.64 -3.72
N TYR A 95 -7.18 0.10 -2.65
CA TYR A 95 -6.89 -1.27 -2.20
C TYR A 95 -7.80 -2.26 -2.93
N PHE A 96 -7.21 -3.18 -3.70
CA PHE A 96 -7.97 -4.16 -4.50
C PHE A 96 -8.16 -5.50 -3.81
N GLU A 97 -7.36 -5.77 -2.78
CA GLU A 97 -7.36 -7.01 -2.03
C GLU A 97 -7.72 -6.79 -0.56
N LYS A 98 -8.19 -7.84 0.10
CA LYS A 98 -8.50 -7.81 1.53
C LYS A 98 -7.93 -9.05 2.22
N PRO A 99 -7.05 -8.89 3.23
CA PRO A 99 -6.53 -10.05 3.94
C PRO A 99 -7.63 -10.66 4.80
N ARG A 100 -7.92 -11.95 4.60
CA ARG A 100 -8.95 -12.70 5.34
C ARG A 100 -8.35 -13.97 5.93
N THR A 101 -8.57 -14.17 7.24
CA THR A 101 -8.26 -15.43 7.94
C THR A 101 -9.42 -16.42 7.93
N ARG A 102 -10.65 -15.92 7.72
CA ARG A 102 -11.89 -16.71 7.60
C ARG A 102 -12.49 -16.54 6.21
N LYS A 103 -13.54 -17.30 5.91
CA LYS A 103 -14.32 -17.17 4.66
C LYS A 103 -14.74 -15.71 4.40
N GLY A 104 -14.74 -15.35 3.12
CA GLY A 104 -15.26 -14.09 2.61
C GLY A 104 -14.50 -13.63 1.38
N TRP A 105 -15.04 -12.58 0.74
CA TRP A 105 -14.46 -12.00 -0.46
C TRP A 105 -13.00 -11.55 -0.22
N LYS A 106 -12.11 -11.97 -1.12
CA LYS A 106 -10.66 -11.73 -1.08
C LYS A 106 -10.26 -10.44 -1.80
N GLY A 107 -11.15 -9.85 -2.59
CA GLY A 107 -10.90 -8.62 -3.35
C GLY A 107 -11.19 -8.78 -4.83
N ILE A 108 -11.25 -7.65 -5.53
CA ILE A 108 -11.68 -7.57 -6.93
C ILE A 108 -10.66 -8.23 -7.86
N MET A 109 -9.38 -8.24 -7.47
CA MET A 109 -8.34 -8.96 -8.20
C MET A 109 -8.51 -10.49 -8.15
N HIS A 110 -9.17 -11.02 -7.12
CA HIS A 110 -9.39 -12.46 -6.98
C HIS A 110 -10.75 -12.91 -7.47
N ASP A 111 -11.79 -12.10 -7.27
CA ASP A 111 -13.18 -12.45 -7.57
C ASP A 111 -13.94 -11.17 -7.98
N PRO A 112 -13.73 -10.69 -9.22
CA PRO A 112 -14.25 -9.39 -9.67
C PRO A 112 -15.78 -9.35 -9.77
N ASP A 113 -16.43 -10.49 -10.02
CA ASP A 113 -17.88 -10.60 -10.19
C ASP A 113 -18.63 -10.88 -8.89
N LEU A 114 -17.92 -10.96 -7.75
CA LEU A 114 -18.50 -11.21 -6.41
C LEU A 114 -19.34 -12.49 -6.34
N ASN A 115 -19.08 -13.46 -7.21
CA ASN A 115 -19.87 -14.69 -7.36
C ASN A 115 -19.07 -15.97 -7.09
N GLY A 116 -17.78 -15.85 -6.74
CA GLY A 116 -16.90 -16.98 -6.48
C GLY A 116 -16.41 -17.70 -7.74
N SER A 117 -16.48 -17.07 -8.91
CA SER A 117 -15.88 -17.60 -10.15
C SER A 117 -14.35 -17.65 -10.09
N TYR A 118 -13.77 -16.77 -9.27
CA TYR A 118 -12.33 -16.57 -9.13
C TYR A 118 -11.63 -16.21 -10.45
N ASP A 119 -12.26 -15.37 -11.27
CA ASP A 119 -11.68 -14.87 -12.52
C ASP A 119 -10.58 -13.82 -12.23
N VAL A 120 -9.40 -14.33 -11.86
CA VAL A 120 -8.23 -13.51 -11.51
C VAL A 120 -7.74 -12.68 -12.69
N GLU A 121 -7.84 -13.24 -13.90
CA GLU A 121 -7.42 -12.55 -15.12
C GLU A 121 -8.25 -11.27 -15.35
N LYS A 122 -9.57 -11.40 -15.27
CA LYS A 122 -10.49 -10.25 -15.31
C LYS A 122 -10.23 -9.28 -14.15
N GLY A 123 -9.96 -9.80 -12.95
CA GLY A 123 -9.65 -9.00 -11.76
C GLY A 123 -8.39 -8.14 -11.93
N ILE A 124 -7.34 -8.68 -12.52
CA ILE A 124 -6.09 -7.96 -12.86
C ILE A 124 -6.40 -6.80 -13.82
N ARG A 125 -7.14 -7.06 -14.90
CA ARG A 125 -7.54 -6.00 -15.86
C ARG A 125 -8.35 -4.90 -15.19
N TYR A 126 -9.29 -5.26 -14.32
CA TYR A 126 -10.10 -4.29 -13.59
C TYR A 126 -9.26 -3.40 -12.67
N ALA A 127 -8.35 -4.00 -11.90
CA ALA A 127 -7.47 -3.24 -11.01
C ALA A 127 -6.57 -2.28 -11.81
N ARG A 128 -5.95 -2.76 -12.89
CA ARG A 128 -5.07 -1.95 -13.72
C ARG A 128 -5.81 -0.84 -14.46
N GLN A 129 -6.98 -1.13 -15.04
CA GLN A 129 -7.83 -0.11 -15.70
C GLN A 129 -8.29 0.96 -14.71
N CYS A 130 -8.65 0.57 -13.49
CA CYS A 130 -9.01 1.48 -12.42
C CYS A 130 -7.83 2.42 -12.07
N LEU A 131 -6.64 1.85 -11.85
CA LEU A 131 -5.45 2.64 -11.53
C LEU A 131 -5.07 3.59 -12.68
N SER A 132 -5.05 3.09 -13.92
CA SER A 132 -4.77 3.87 -15.12
C SER A 132 -5.72 5.07 -15.25
N SER A 133 -7.02 4.85 -15.02
CA SER A 133 -8.02 5.92 -15.06
C SER A 133 -7.76 6.99 -13.98
N ILE A 134 -7.42 6.57 -12.76
CA ILE A 134 -7.17 7.47 -11.62
C ILE A 134 -5.88 8.28 -11.83
N THR A 135 -4.79 7.64 -12.27
CA THR A 135 -3.49 8.30 -12.47
C THR A 135 -3.51 9.25 -13.67
N THR A 136 -4.26 8.92 -14.73
CA THR A 136 -4.50 9.82 -15.88
C THR A 136 -5.20 11.11 -15.44
N MET A 137 -6.06 11.05 -14.42
CA MET A 137 -6.70 12.22 -13.82
C MET A 137 -5.80 13.00 -12.84
N ARG A 138 -4.52 12.65 -12.72
CA ARG A 138 -3.55 13.29 -11.82
C ARG A 138 -3.90 13.17 -10.33
N VAL A 139 -4.45 12.01 -9.94
CA VAL A 139 -4.68 11.63 -8.54
C VAL A 139 -3.71 10.52 -8.15
N ALA A 140 -2.88 10.77 -7.13
CA ALA A 140 -1.88 9.82 -6.69
C ALA A 140 -2.55 8.61 -6.03
N THR A 141 -2.00 7.41 -6.21
CA THR A 141 -2.62 6.14 -5.77
C THR A 141 -1.80 5.47 -4.67
N ALA A 142 -2.51 4.80 -3.76
CA ALA A 142 -1.95 4.06 -2.64
C ALA A 142 -2.58 2.67 -2.54
N THR A 143 -1.78 1.60 -2.51
CA THR A 143 -2.29 0.23 -2.31
C THR A 143 -1.63 -0.46 -1.12
N GLU A 144 -2.20 -1.58 -0.67
CA GLU A 144 -1.54 -2.55 0.20
C GLU A 144 -1.11 -3.73 -0.66
N PHE A 145 0.18 -4.07 -0.63
CA PHE A 145 0.73 -5.19 -1.39
C PHE A 145 0.55 -6.47 -0.57
N LEU A 146 -0.47 -7.26 -0.90
CA LEU A 146 -0.79 -8.51 -0.20
C LEU A 146 -0.28 -9.75 -0.91
N ASP A 147 -0.29 -9.75 -2.24
CA ASP A 147 0.19 -10.87 -3.04
C ASP A 147 1.42 -10.44 -3.86
N PRO A 148 2.63 -10.93 -3.53
CA PRO A 148 3.83 -10.66 -4.30
C PRO A 148 3.76 -11.09 -5.76
N PHE A 149 2.94 -12.09 -6.10
CA PHE A 149 2.77 -12.57 -7.48
C PHE A 149 1.86 -11.68 -8.33
N LEU A 150 0.90 -10.98 -7.68
CA LEU A 150 0.02 -10.05 -8.39
C LEU A 150 0.56 -8.62 -8.41
N THR A 151 1.52 -8.31 -7.55
CA THR A 151 2.14 -6.98 -7.43
C THR A 151 2.67 -6.42 -8.77
N PRO A 152 3.42 -7.19 -9.60
CA PRO A 152 3.98 -6.67 -10.86
C PRO A 152 2.94 -6.16 -11.88
N TYR A 153 1.69 -6.62 -11.82
CA TYR A 153 0.64 -6.16 -12.74
C TYR A 153 0.19 -4.72 -12.50
N ILE A 154 0.42 -4.18 -11.30
CA ILE A 154 -0.12 -2.87 -10.89
C ILE A 154 0.91 -1.93 -10.27
N ALA A 155 2.06 -2.43 -9.81
CA ALA A 155 3.02 -1.67 -9.01
C ALA A 155 3.56 -0.42 -9.71
N ASP A 156 3.67 -0.45 -11.05
CA ASP A 156 4.09 0.69 -11.87
C ASP A 156 3.16 1.90 -11.70
N LEU A 157 1.88 1.68 -11.39
CA LEU A 157 0.85 2.70 -11.22
C LEU A 157 0.62 3.13 -9.76
N ILE A 158 1.49 2.72 -8.83
CA ILE A 158 1.36 3.02 -7.39
C ILE A 158 2.34 4.12 -6.96
N CYS A 159 1.84 5.15 -6.28
CA CYS A 159 2.66 6.24 -5.73
C CYS A 159 3.12 5.99 -4.29
N TRP A 160 2.36 5.19 -3.51
CA TRP A 160 2.70 4.81 -2.13
C TRP A 160 2.18 3.40 -1.80
N GLY A 161 2.97 2.61 -1.07
CA GLY A 161 2.64 1.24 -0.70
C GLY A 161 2.42 1.05 0.80
N ALA A 162 1.62 0.06 1.17
CA ALA A 162 1.57 -0.47 2.53
C ALA A 162 1.92 -1.95 2.58
N ILE A 163 2.62 -2.36 3.64
CA ILE A 163 2.65 -3.74 4.11
C ILE A 163 1.74 -3.86 5.34
N GLY A 164 0.85 -4.84 5.30
CA GLY A 164 -0.22 -5.03 6.27
C GLY A 164 0.26 -5.53 7.63
N ALA A 165 -0.54 -5.31 8.68
CA ALA A 165 -0.24 -5.75 10.05
C ALA A 165 -0.07 -7.28 10.22
N ARG A 166 -0.48 -8.07 9.22
CA ARG A 166 -0.33 -9.54 9.19
C ARG A 166 0.81 -10.01 8.29
N THR A 167 1.37 -9.12 7.47
CA THR A 167 2.41 -9.42 6.49
C THR A 167 3.70 -8.66 6.79
N THR A 168 3.70 -7.69 7.71
CA THR A 168 4.90 -6.99 8.20
C THR A 168 6.02 -7.94 8.62
N GLU A 169 5.68 -9.05 9.29
CA GLU A 169 6.67 -10.05 9.73
C GLU A 169 7.09 -11.03 8.61
N SER A 170 6.37 -11.04 7.49
CA SER A 170 6.66 -11.95 6.38
C SER A 170 7.94 -11.53 5.67
N GLN A 171 8.93 -12.42 5.65
CA GLN A 171 10.18 -12.21 4.90
C GLN A 171 9.91 -11.84 3.44
N THR A 172 9.05 -12.59 2.73
CA THR A 172 8.73 -12.34 1.32
C THR A 172 8.19 -10.93 1.09
N HIS A 173 7.41 -10.38 2.03
CA HIS A 173 6.87 -9.02 1.91
C HIS A 173 7.91 -7.94 2.21
N ARG A 174 8.83 -8.19 3.16
CA ARG A 174 9.96 -7.29 3.43
C ARG A 174 10.92 -7.21 2.25
N GLN A 175 11.20 -8.36 1.63
CA GLN A 175 12.02 -8.45 0.43
C GLN A 175 11.31 -7.86 -0.79
N LEU A 176 9.99 -8.03 -0.94
CA LEU A 176 9.23 -7.32 -1.98
C LEU A 176 9.35 -5.81 -1.78
N ALA A 177 9.17 -5.32 -0.55
CA ALA A 177 9.21 -3.90 -0.23
C ALA A 177 10.58 -3.26 -0.53
N SER A 178 11.68 -4.00 -0.40
CA SER A 178 13.03 -3.52 -0.73
C SER A 178 13.23 -3.26 -2.24
N GLY A 179 12.39 -3.84 -3.10
CA GLY A 179 12.45 -3.65 -4.56
C GLY A 179 11.37 -2.72 -5.13
N LEU A 180 10.46 -2.18 -4.31
CA LEU A 180 9.40 -1.29 -4.79
C LEU A 180 9.90 0.14 -4.99
N HIS A 181 9.58 0.73 -6.14
CA HIS A 181 9.93 2.14 -6.43
C HIS A 181 9.21 3.16 -5.54
N CYS A 182 8.03 2.84 -4.99
CA CYS A 182 7.30 3.75 -4.14
C CYS A 182 7.77 3.69 -2.68
N PRO A 183 7.59 4.76 -1.89
CA PRO A 183 7.68 4.68 -0.43
C PRO A 183 6.73 3.62 0.14
N VAL A 184 7.16 2.89 1.17
CA VAL A 184 6.39 1.78 1.76
C VAL A 184 6.18 1.99 3.26
N GLY A 185 4.94 2.01 3.70
CA GLY A 185 4.59 2.05 5.11
C GLY A 185 4.35 0.66 5.69
N PHE A 186 4.97 0.36 6.83
CA PHE A 186 4.81 -0.91 7.55
C PHE A 186 3.87 -0.72 8.74
N LYS A 187 2.76 -1.44 8.74
CA LYS A 187 1.81 -1.41 9.86
C LYS A 187 2.38 -2.16 11.07
N ASN A 188 2.23 -1.57 12.25
CA ASN A 188 2.42 -2.32 13.50
C ASN A 188 1.50 -3.55 13.54
N SER A 189 1.90 -4.57 14.29
CA SER A 189 1.17 -5.84 14.39
C SER A 189 -0.26 -5.66 14.90
N THR A 190 -1.10 -6.70 14.77
CA THR A 190 -2.51 -6.61 15.18
C THR A 190 -2.73 -6.41 16.68
N ASP A 191 -1.76 -6.76 17.52
CA ASP A 191 -1.80 -6.57 18.97
C ASP A 191 -1.14 -5.26 19.44
N GLY A 192 -0.43 -4.55 18.56
CA GLY A 192 0.13 -3.22 18.82
C GLY A 192 1.65 -3.14 18.86
N ASN A 193 2.35 -4.26 18.64
CA ASN A 193 3.81 -4.31 18.63
C ASN A 193 4.38 -3.54 17.42
N ILE A 194 5.11 -2.46 17.72
CA ILE A 194 5.76 -1.59 16.74
C ILE A 194 7.16 -2.10 16.33
N ASN A 195 7.83 -2.89 17.16
CA ASN A 195 9.20 -3.37 16.90
C ASN A 195 9.24 -4.21 15.62
N LEU A 196 8.23 -5.06 15.40
CA LEU A 196 8.14 -5.88 14.19
C LEU A 196 8.04 -5.05 12.90
N ALA A 197 7.40 -3.87 12.98
CA ALA A 197 7.34 -2.95 11.86
C ALA A 197 8.65 -2.17 11.69
N ILE A 198 9.35 -1.83 12.78
CA ILE A 198 10.68 -1.22 12.76
C ILE A 198 11.70 -2.19 12.12
N ASP A 199 11.72 -3.46 12.56
CA ASP A 199 12.54 -4.52 11.97
C ASP A 199 12.25 -4.71 10.48
N ALA A 200 10.98 -4.55 10.08
CA ALA A 200 10.59 -4.64 8.69
C ALA A 200 11.10 -3.46 7.85
N ILE A 201 11.10 -2.25 8.42
CA ILE A 201 11.69 -1.08 7.78
C ILE A 201 13.20 -1.27 7.62
N ILE A 202 13.90 -1.71 8.67
CA ILE A 202 15.34 -1.97 8.62
C ILE A 202 15.65 -3.03 7.56
N ALA A 203 14.94 -4.16 7.58
CA ALA A 203 15.14 -5.21 6.59
C ALA A 203 14.90 -4.71 5.16
N ALA A 204 13.85 -3.92 4.91
CA ALA A 204 13.53 -3.44 3.57
C ALA A 204 14.53 -2.39 3.04
N ARG A 205 15.38 -1.78 3.89
CA ARG A 205 16.45 -0.86 3.46
C ARG A 205 17.61 -1.58 2.79
N GLU A 206 17.78 -2.87 3.06
CA GLU A 206 18.89 -3.67 2.55
C GLU A 206 18.58 -4.29 1.18
N GLN A 207 19.62 -4.73 0.48
CA GLN A 207 19.48 -5.52 -0.73
C GLN A 207 18.98 -6.93 -0.42
N HIS A 208 18.07 -7.44 -1.24
CA HIS A 208 17.55 -8.80 -1.13
C HIS A 208 17.51 -9.47 -2.50
N ILE A 209 17.57 -10.79 -2.48
CA ILE A 209 17.19 -11.61 -3.63
C ILE A 209 15.69 -11.87 -3.53
N VAL A 210 14.94 -11.46 -4.57
CA VAL A 210 13.50 -11.74 -4.71
C VAL A 210 13.23 -12.61 -5.92
N TYR A 211 12.16 -13.40 -5.83
CA TYR A 211 11.62 -14.18 -6.94
C TYR A 211 10.33 -13.51 -7.42
N MET A 212 10.32 -13.04 -8.66
CA MET A 212 9.18 -12.32 -9.22
C MET A 212 8.74 -12.94 -10.54
N THR A 213 7.46 -12.77 -10.87
CA THR A 213 6.97 -13.03 -12.23
C THR A 213 7.53 -11.97 -13.16
N SER A 214 8.30 -12.41 -14.15
CA SER A 214 8.85 -11.56 -15.20
C SER A 214 7.75 -11.06 -16.14
N LEU A 215 8.12 -10.17 -17.05
CA LEU A 215 7.22 -9.69 -18.10
C LEU A 215 6.77 -10.78 -19.08
N THR A 216 7.35 -11.99 -19.03
CA THR A 216 7.10 -13.10 -19.97
C THR A 216 6.58 -14.37 -19.30
N ASN A 217 5.98 -14.29 -18.10
CA ASN A 217 5.44 -15.42 -17.31
C ASN A 217 6.48 -16.46 -16.84
N SER A 218 7.77 -16.12 -16.87
CA SER A 218 8.80 -16.88 -16.15
C SER A 218 8.98 -16.34 -14.74
N ILE A 219 9.43 -17.20 -13.81
CA ILE A 219 9.94 -16.74 -12.53
C ILE A 219 11.38 -16.29 -12.75
N SER A 220 11.68 -15.05 -12.38
CA SER A 220 13.02 -14.47 -12.46
C SER A 220 13.52 -14.10 -11.06
N THR A 221 14.84 -14.18 -10.91
CA THR A 221 15.55 -13.70 -9.73
C THR A 221 15.92 -12.23 -9.94
N LEU A 222 15.64 -11.38 -8.96
CA LEU A 222 16.01 -9.97 -8.94
C LEU A 222 16.80 -9.67 -7.66
N LEU A 223 17.92 -8.96 -7.80
CA LEU A 223 18.59 -8.32 -6.67
C LEU A 223 17.99 -6.92 -6.50
N THR A 224 17.39 -6.64 -5.35
CA THR A 224 16.79 -5.33 -5.06
C THR A 224 17.85 -4.35 -4.57
N ASP A 225 17.64 -3.06 -4.81
CA ASP A 225 18.55 -2.01 -4.33
C ASP A 225 18.34 -1.62 -2.85
N GLY A 226 17.25 -2.08 -2.24
CA GLY A 226 16.82 -1.60 -0.94
C GLY A 226 15.89 -0.40 -1.06
N ASN A 227 15.06 -0.17 -0.03
CA ASN A 227 14.08 0.91 0.00
C ASN A 227 14.30 1.81 1.22
N LEU A 228 14.92 2.98 0.99
CA LEU A 228 15.22 3.97 2.02
C LEU A 228 14.00 4.78 2.48
N HIS A 229 12.83 4.57 1.86
CA HIS A 229 11.60 5.31 2.15
C HIS A 229 10.59 4.49 2.95
N GLY A 230 11.06 3.44 3.63
CA GLY A 230 10.32 2.70 4.66
C GLY A 230 9.94 3.58 5.85
N HIS A 231 8.71 3.47 6.34
CA HIS A 231 8.22 4.22 7.51
C HIS A 231 7.15 3.45 8.29
N LEU A 232 6.96 3.82 9.55
CA LEU A 232 6.01 3.17 10.45
C LEU A 232 4.58 3.67 10.20
N ILE A 233 3.60 2.77 10.26
CA ILE A 233 2.16 3.08 10.34
C ILE A 233 1.62 2.63 11.70
N LEU A 234 1.25 3.59 12.55
CA LEU A 234 0.55 3.36 13.82
C LEU A 234 -0.94 3.17 13.55
N ARG A 235 -1.48 1.98 13.83
CA ARG A 235 -2.85 1.58 13.48
C ARG A 235 -3.67 0.98 14.63
N GLY A 236 -3.18 1.16 15.84
CA GLY A 236 -3.68 0.59 17.09
C GLY A 236 -3.31 -0.88 17.26
N GLY A 237 -3.72 -1.46 18.37
CA GLY A 237 -3.52 -2.85 18.71
C GLY A 237 -4.68 -3.33 19.58
N ARG A 238 -4.34 -3.88 20.75
CA ARG A 238 -5.33 -4.08 21.84
C ARG A 238 -5.92 -2.75 22.29
N GLU A 239 -5.06 -1.74 22.42
CA GLU A 239 -5.42 -0.35 22.66
C GLU A 239 -5.07 0.52 21.45
N PRO A 240 -5.73 1.67 21.27
CA PRO A 240 -5.28 2.69 20.32
C PRO A 240 -3.86 3.18 20.62
N ASN A 241 -3.08 3.52 19.59
CA ASN A 241 -1.69 3.97 19.72
C ASN A 241 -1.42 5.28 18.95
N TYR A 242 -2.38 6.19 18.98
CA TYR A 242 -2.30 7.51 18.33
C TYR A 242 -2.15 8.66 19.33
N GLY A 243 -1.95 8.36 20.62
CA GLY A 243 -1.70 9.36 21.66
C GLY A 243 -0.30 9.97 21.54
N LEU A 244 -0.10 11.16 22.12
CA LEU A 244 1.21 11.83 22.08
C LEU A 244 2.31 10.96 22.70
N SER A 245 2.03 10.26 23.81
CA SER A 245 2.98 9.34 24.44
C SER A 245 3.37 8.17 23.54
N ASP A 246 2.43 7.63 22.76
CA ASP A 246 2.70 6.50 21.85
C ASP A 246 3.55 6.96 20.67
N ILE A 247 3.22 8.15 20.13
CA ILE A 247 3.97 8.78 19.04
C ILE A 247 5.40 9.07 19.50
N THR A 248 5.60 9.72 20.65
CA THR A 248 6.95 10.04 21.16
C THR A 248 7.77 8.78 21.41
N LYS A 249 7.17 7.71 21.94
CA LYS A 249 7.84 6.41 22.11
C LYS A 249 8.26 5.82 20.78
N ALA A 250 7.37 5.79 19.79
CA ALA A 250 7.67 5.26 18.46
C ALA A 250 8.76 6.08 17.74
N VAL A 251 8.68 7.42 17.81
CA VAL A 251 9.70 8.33 17.26
C VAL A 251 11.05 8.07 17.90
N LYS A 252 11.10 7.96 19.23
CA LYS A 252 12.35 7.68 19.95
C LYS A 252 12.96 6.34 19.52
N LEU A 253 12.17 5.27 19.46
CA LEU A 253 12.69 3.96 19.05
C LEU A 253 13.24 3.99 17.62
N MET A 254 12.50 4.56 16.67
CA MET A 254 12.99 4.70 15.29
C MET A 254 14.26 5.55 15.20
N HIS A 255 14.36 6.61 16.01
CA HIS A 255 15.56 7.44 16.09
C HIS A 255 16.76 6.66 16.65
N ASP A 256 16.56 5.89 17.73
CA ASP A 256 17.62 5.09 18.35
C ASP A 256 18.14 3.99 17.39
N GLU A 257 17.27 3.46 16.51
CA GLU A 257 17.64 2.52 15.44
C GLU A 257 18.24 3.18 14.18
N GLY A 258 18.42 4.51 14.18
CA GLY A 258 19.01 5.22 13.03
C GLY A 258 18.15 5.18 11.75
N ILE A 259 16.82 5.06 11.90
CA ILE A 259 15.88 5.08 10.78
C ILE A 259 15.04 6.36 10.77
N ASN A 260 14.38 6.63 9.65
CA ASN A 260 13.47 7.77 9.55
C ASN A 260 12.35 7.63 10.60
N HIS A 261 12.24 8.62 11.48
CA HIS A 261 11.30 8.61 12.59
C HIS A 261 10.01 9.39 12.30
N ARG A 262 9.78 9.79 11.04
CA ARG A 262 8.46 10.26 10.58
C ARG A 262 7.56 9.06 10.31
N LEU A 263 6.31 9.14 10.78
CA LEU A 263 5.35 8.05 10.74
C LEU A 263 3.99 8.49 10.18
N ILE A 264 3.19 7.50 9.83
CA ILE A 264 1.79 7.66 9.48
C ILE A 264 0.92 7.15 10.63
N ILE A 265 -0.20 7.83 10.88
CA ILE A 265 -1.20 7.40 11.84
C ILE A 265 -2.47 7.03 11.08
N ASP A 266 -2.84 5.75 11.14
CA ASP A 266 -4.11 5.25 10.63
C ASP A 266 -5.24 5.66 11.59
N CYS A 267 -6.15 6.50 11.13
CA CYS A 267 -7.29 6.97 11.92
C CYS A 267 -8.38 5.90 12.09
N SER A 268 -8.30 4.80 11.34
CA SER A 268 -9.29 3.73 11.27
C SER A 268 -8.89 2.55 12.18
N HIS A 269 -9.39 1.37 11.84
CA HIS A 269 -9.02 0.09 12.45
C HIS A 269 -8.90 0.10 13.98
N GLY A 270 -7.75 -0.30 14.55
CA GLY A 270 -7.54 -0.42 16.00
C GLY A 270 -7.69 0.94 16.70
N ASN A 271 -7.17 2.00 16.07
CA ASN A 271 -7.27 3.35 16.62
C ASN A 271 -8.70 3.87 16.71
N SER A 272 -9.57 3.50 15.77
CA SER A 272 -11.00 3.82 15.84
C SER A 272 -11.84 2.85 16.68
N GLY A 273 -11.25 1.78 17.23
CA GLY A 273 -12.02 0.66 17.79
C GLY A 273 -12.95 0.00 16.76
N LYS A 274 -12.60 0.07 15.47
CA LYS A 274 -13.41 -0.34 14.31
C LYS A 274 -14.75 0.40 14.18
N VAL A 275 -14.87 1.60 14.75
CA VAL A 275 -16.07 2.45 14.64
C VAL A 275 -15.80 3.60 13.67
N ALA A 276 -16.44 3.59 12.51
CA ALA A 276 -16.16 4.56 11.44
C ALA A 276 -16.32 6.02 11.89
N LYS A 277 -17.32 6.34 12.71
CA LYS A 277 -17.56 7.69 13.25
C LYS A 277 -16.39 8.21 14.12
N ARG A 278 -15.63 7.32 14.77
CA ARG A 278 -14.47 7.69 15.61
C ARG A 278 -13.25 8.13 14.81
N GLN A 279 -13.20 7.86 13.49
CA GLN A 279 -12.08 8.32 12.65
C GLN A 279 -11.91 9.84 12.70
N ILE A 280 -13.01 10.59 12.83
CA ILE A 280 -12.99 12.06 12.91
C ILE A 280 -12.31 12.53 14.21
N SER A 281 -12.63 11.89 15.35
CA SER A 281 -11.99 12.24 16.63
C SER A 281 -10.52 11.86 16.64
N VAL A 282 -10.16 10.72 16.07
CA VAL A 282 -8.75 10.30 15.92
C VAL A 282 -7.99 11.31 15.06
N ALA A 283 -8.53 11.70 13.90
CA ALA A 283 -7.91 12.67 13.01
C ALA A 283 -7.68 14.04 13.68
N ARG A 284 -8.67 14.54 14.45
CA ARG A 284 -8.50 15.79 15.21
C ARG A 284 -7.36 15.69 16.23
N GLN A 285 -7.33 14.61 17.00
CA GLN A 285 -6.27 14.39 17.98
C GLN A 285 -4.88 14.26 17.33
N VAL A 286 -4.78 13.65 16.15
CA VAL A 286 -3.52 13.60 15.38
C VAL A 286 -3.04 14.99 14.99
N ILE A 287 -3.93 15.88 14.54
CA ILE A 287 -3.58 17.26 14.22
C ILE A 287 -3.13 18.03 15.48
N ASP A 288 -3.82 17.84 16.61
CA ASP A 288 -3.44 18.50 17.87
C ASP A 288 -2.09 17.97 18.40
N ASN A 289 -1.84 16.67 18.30
CA ASN A 289 -0.54 16.08 18.63
C ASN A 289 0.57 16.62 17.74
N ARG A 290 0.32 16.77 16.43
CA ARG A 290 1.30 17.34 15.49
C ARG A 290 1.71 18.76 15.88
N LYS A 291 0.75 19.62 16.26
CA LYS A 291 1.05 20.98 16.73
C LYS A 291 1.91 20.95 17.98
N LYS A 292 1.51 20.18 19.00
CA LYS A 292 2.27 20.03 20.25
C LYS A 292 3.69 19.54 20.01
N TYR A 293 3.89 18.60 19.08
CA TYR A 293 5.22 18.07 18.76
C TYR A 293 6.10 19.09 18.03
N GLN A 294 5.51 20.04 17.28
CA GLN A 294 6.27 21.14 16.66
C GLN A 294 6.72 22.21 17.66
N ASP A 295 6.05 22.30 18.81
CA ASP A 295 6.36 23.24 19.89
C ASP A 295 7.38 22.66 20.91
N MET A 296 7.72 21.37 20.80
CA MET A 296 8.70 20.66 21.64
C MET A 296 10.09 20.66 21.02
#